data_AF-A0A6A4WHK2-F1
#
_entry.id   AF-A0A6A4WHK2-F1
#
_cell.length_a   1.000
_cell.length_b   1.000
_cell.length_c   1.000
_cell.angle_alpha   90.00
_cell.angle_beta   90.00
_cell.angle_gamma   90.00
#
_symmetry.space_group_name_H-M   'P 1'
#
loop_
_entity.id
_entity.type
_entity.pdbx_description
1 polymer ?
#
loop_
_entity_poly.entity_id
_entity_poly.type
_entity_poly.pdbx_seq_one_letter_code
_entity_poly.pdbx_strand_id
1 'polypeptide(L)'
;MFISVTASVVVELVPEDLRSSTVAVFTFITTNVGGSLQLLLGPIVSAFRASGASYEHAFRMGLYLLFPGGFALCGLLFAVAALCVPRRPPTVTPRDALRQYQKNSTDTLYGEEPPVVVPSVAYGDRPVAGLHSEA
;
A
#
# COMPACT_ATOMS: atom_id res chain seq x y z
N MET A 1 18.79 -2.10 -5.13
CA MET A 1 19.10 -3.18 -4.16
C MET A 1 19.27 -4.57 -4.78
N PHE A 2 18.59 -4.95 -5.85
CA PHE A 2 18.80 -6.29 -6.47
C PHE A 2 20.04 -6.39 -7.37
N ILE A 3 20.37 -5.32 -8.11
CA ILE A 3 21.48 -5.33 -9.09
C ILE A 3 22.82 -5.72 -8.42
N SER A 4 23.09 -5.27 -7.20
CA SER A 4 24.30 -5.62 -6.45
C SER A 4 24.32 -7.07 -5.98
N VAL A 5 23.19 -7.62 -5.54
CA VAL A 5 23.06 -9.03 -5.14
C VAL A 5 23.27 -9.92 -6.37
N THR A 6 22.61 -9.61 -7.49
CA THR A 6 22.79 -10.34 -8.74
C THR A 6 24.22 -10.24 -9.26
N ALA A 7 24.85 -9.06 -9.19
CA ALA A 7 26.25 -8.89 -9.55
C ALA A 7 27.18 -9.77 -8.69
N SER A 8 26.94 -9.85 -7.39
CA SER A 8 27.72 -10.69 -6.47
C SER A 8 27.63 -12.17 -6.85
N VAL A 9 26.42 -12.66 -7.10
CA VAL A 9 26.18 -14.05 -7.52
C VAL A 9 26.83 -14.35 -8.87
N VAL A 10 26.75 -13.42 -9.82
CA VAL A 10 27.36 -13.58 -11.15
C VAL A 10 28.89 -13.68 -11.07
N VAL A 11 29.53 -12.89 -10.22
CA VAL A 11 31.00 -12.91 -10.05
C VAL A 11 31.47 -14.20 -9.36
N GLU A 12 30.68 -14.74 -8.44
CA GLU A 12 30.98 -16.02 -7.78
C GLU A 12 30.82 -17.23 -8.72
N LEU A 13 29.86 -17.19 -9.65
CA LEU A 13 29.60 -18.25 -10.62
C LEU A 13 30.61 -18.32 -11.77
N VAL A 14 31.31 -17.21 -12.05
CA VAL A 14 32.19 -17.09 -13.22
C VAL A 14 33.66 -17.37 -12.85
N PRO A 15 34.40 -18.12 -13.70
CA PRO A 15 35.83 -18.37 -13.52
C PRO A 15 36.65 -17.07 -13.52
N GLU A 16 37.77 -17.07 -12.78
CA GLU A 16 38.54 -15.86 -12.45
C GLU A 16 38.94 -15.04 -13.68
N ASP A 17 39.35 -15.70 -14.76
CA ASP A 17 39.82 -15.07 -16.00
C ASP A 17 38.74 -14.22 -16.68
N LEU A 18 37.46 -14.52 -16.45
CA LEU A 18 36.33 -13.87 -17.13
C LEU A 18 35.55 -12.90 -16.25
N ARG A 19 35.88 -12.78 -14.95
CA ARG A 19 35.13 -11.94 -14.00
C ARG A 19 35.05 -10.48 -14.43
N SER A 20 36.17 -9.89 -14.83
CA SER A 20 36.22 -8.47 -15.23
C SER A 20 35.33 -8.19 -16.45
N SER A 21 35.44 -9.02 -17.50
CA SER A 21 34.60 -8.90 -18.69
C SER A 21 33.11 -9.10 -18.39
N THR A 22 32.78 -10.03 -17.50
CA THR A 22 31.40 -10.33 -17.11
C THR A 22 30.77 -9.17 -16.35
N VAL A 23 31.50 -8.57 -15.39
CA VAL A 23 31.01 -7.39 -14.66
C VAL A 23 30.80 -6.21 -15.60
N ALA A 24 31.69 -6.01 -16.57
CA ALA A 24 31.54 -4.98 -17.59
C ALA A 24 30.29 -5.20 -18.45
N VAL A 25 30.06 -6.43 -18.93
CA VAL A 25 28.87 -6.79 -19.71
C VAL A 25 27.60 -6.66 -18.88
N PHE A 26 27.61 -7.13 -17.63
CA PHE A 26 26.48 -7.01 -16.71
C PHE A 26 26.12 -5.54 -16.49
N THR A 27 27.11 -4.70 -16.19
CA THR A 27 26.90 -3.26 -15.99
C THR A 27 26.41 -2.60 -17.27
N PHE A 28 26.95 -2.98 -18.43
CA PHE A 28 26.53 -2.47 -19.73
C PHE A 28 25.05 -2.77 -19.99
N ILE A 29 24.62 -4.02 -19.80
CA ILE A 29 23.22 -4.43 -20.00
C ILE A 29 22.32 -3.67 -19.03
N THR A 30 22.66 -3.66 -17.74
CA THR A 30 21.78 -3.09 -16.71
C THR A 30 21.60 -1.58 -16.89
N THR A 31 22.65 -0.88 -17.32
CA THR A 31 22.60 0.57 -17.52
C THR A 31 21.95 0.95 -18.85
N ASN A 32 22.29 0.25 -19.94
CA ASN A 32 21.76 0.59 -21.27
C ASN A 32 20.33 0.08 -21.50
N VAL A 33 20.05 -1.18 -21.13
CA VAL A 33 18.70 -1.75 -21.28
C VAL A 33 17.79 -1.26 -20.16
N GLY A 34 18.25 -1.38 -18.91
CA GLY A 34 17.45 -0.94 -17.76
C GLY A 34 17.17 0.55 -17.73
N GLY A 35 18.16 1.38 -18.09
CA GLY A 35 18.00 2.84 -18.15
C GLY A 35 17.14 3.32 -19.30
N SER A 36 17.30 2.75 -20.50
CA SER A 36 16.54 3.18 -21.69
C SER A 36 15.10 2.68 -21.70
N LEU A 37 14.79 1.62 -20.96
CA LEU A 37 13.44 1.05 -20.88
C LEU A 37 12.41 2.08 -20.37
N GLN A 38 12.78 2.95 -19.44
CA GLN A 38 11.89 4.00 -18.93
C GLN A 38 11.52 5.05 -19.99
N LEU A 39 12.40 5.32 -20.95
CA LEU A 39 12.11 6.24 -22.06
C LEU A 39 11.02 5.69 -22.98
N LEU A 40 10.84 4.37 -23.02
CA LEU A 40 9.79 3.72 -23.81
C LEU A 40 8.38 3.92 -23.23
N LEU A 41 8.26 4.37 -21.98
CA LEU A 41 6.96 4.59 -21.33
C LEU A 41 6.13 5.64 -22.08
N GLY A 42 6.73 6.76 -22.49
CA GLY A 42 6.03 7.81 -23.23
C GLY A 42 5.41 7.32 -24.55
N PRO A 43 6.20 6.66 -25.44
CA PRO A 43 5.69 6.03 -26.65
C PRO A 43 4.60 4.96 -26.41
N ILE A 44 4.72 4.16 -25.35
CA ILE A 44 3.70 3.15 -25.02
C ILE A 44 2.39 3.84 -24.61
N VAL A 45 2.48 4.90 -23.81
CA VAL A 45 1.29 5.66 -23.37
C VAL A 45 0.62 6.38 -24.55
N SER A 46 1.40 6.94 -25.49
CA SER A 46 0.82 7.55 -26.69
C SER A 46 0.16 6.52 -27.60
N ALA A 47 0.72 5.31 -27.71
CA ALA A 47 0.11 4.20 -28.45
C ALA A 47 -1.23 3.75 -27.84
N PHE A 48 -1.31 3.61 -26.51
CA PHE A 48 -2.57 3.30 -25.83
C PHE A 48 -3.58 4.45 -25.86
N ARG A 49 -3.12 5.71 -25.93
CA ARG A 49 -4.02 6.84 -26.11
C ARG A 49 -4.63 6.86 -27.52
N ALA A 50 -3.87 6.46 -28.53
CA ALA A 50 -4.35 6.35 -29.90
C ALA A 50 -5.45 5.29 -30.06
N SER A 51 -5.50 4.27 -29.19
CA SER A 51 -6.59 3.28 -29.15
C SER A 51 -7.85 3.74 -28.40
N GLY A 52 -7.90 5.00 -27.96
CA GLY A 52 -9.08 5.61 -27.31
C GLY A 52 -9.10 5.54 -25.78
N ALA A 53 -8.02 5.10 -25.14
CA ALA A 53 -7.95 5.04 -23.67
C ALA A 53 -7.74 6.42 -23.04
N SER A 54 -8.35 6.64 -21.86
CA SER A 54 -8.08 7.81 -21.02
C SER A 54 -6.63 7.80 -20.52
N TYR A 55 -6.05 8.98 -20.26
CA TYR A 55 -4.63 9.14 -19.92
C TYR A 55 -4.20 8.25 -18.73
N GLU A 56 -5.02 8.21 -17.69
CA GLU A 56 -4.74 7.39 -16.50
C GLU A 56 -4.69 5.89 -16.81
N HIS A 57 -5.58 5.43 -17.69
CA HIS A 57 -5.64 4.01 -18.06
C HIS A 57 -4.43 3.64 -18.93
N ALA A 58 -4.11 4.46 -19.93
CA ALA A 58 -2.93 4.27 -20.77
C ALA A 58 -1.63 4.24 -19.94
N PHE A 59 -1.51 5.13 -18.96
CA PHE A 59 -0.35 5.18 -18.07
C PHE A 59 -0.22 3.94 -17.18
N ARG A 60 -1.33 3.48 -16.59
CA ARG A 60 -1.36 2.24 -15.80
C ARG A 60 -0.99 1.02 -16.65
N MET A 61 -1.54 0.91 -17.87
CA MET A 61 -1.23 -0.19 -18.78
C MET A 61 0.24 -0.18 -19.21
N GLY A 62 0.81 1.00 -19.48
CA GLY A 62 2.23 1.15 -19.75
C GLY A 62 3.11 0.69 -18.58
N LEU A 63 2.74 1.08 -17.35
CA LEU A 63 3.43 0.66 -16.14
C LEU A 63 3.32 -0.84 -15.86
N TYR A 64 2.15 -1.45 -16.07
CA TYR A 64 1.96 -2.90 -15.92
C TYR A 64 2.77 -3.71 -16.94
N LEU A 65 2.90 -3.19 -18.16
CA LEU A 65 3.70 -3.83 -19.20
C LEU A 65 5.20 -3.73 -18.92
N LEU A 66 5.66 -2.57 -18.46
CA LEU A 66 7.08 -2.27 -18.31
C LEU A 66 7.67 -2.79 -16.98
N PHE A 67 6.87 -2.82 -15.91
CA PHE A 67 7.32 -3.19 -14.57
C PHE A 67 6.39 -4.21 -13.86
N PRO A 68 6.06 -5.36 -14.48
CA PRO A 68 5.14 -6.32 -13.88
C PRO A 68 5.66 -6.89 -12.55
N GLY A 69 6.96 -7.14 -12.45
CA GLY A 69 7.59 -7.69 -11.23
C GLY A 69 7.55 -6.71 -10.05
N GLY A 70 7.69 -5.41 -10.30
CA GLY A 70 7.58 -4.38 -9.26
C GLY A 70 6.18 -4.35 -8.65
N PHE A 71 5.14 -4.39 -9.49
CA PHE A 71 3.75 -4.45 -9.02
C PHE A 71 3.44 -5.74 -8.26
N ALA A 72 3.93 -6.89 -8.75
CA ALA A 72 3.76 -8.16 -8.06
C ALA A 72 4.42 -8.16 -6.68
N LEU A 73 5.66 -7.63 -6.58
CA LEU A 73 6.37 -7.52 -5.31
C LEU A 73 5.65 -6.57 -4.34
N CYS A 74 5.21 -5.40 -4.80
CA CYS A 74 4.43 -4.47 -3.97
C CYS A 74 3.12 -5.11 -3.48
N GLY A 75 2.41 -5.84 -4.34
CA GLY A 75 1.20 -6.56 -3.96
C GLY A 75 1.47 -7.65 -2.91
N LEU A 76 2.55 -8.39 -3.07
CA LEU A 76 2.99 -9.39 -2.09
C LEU A 76 3.35 -8.75 -0.75
N LEU A 77 4.14 -7.68 -0.76
CA LEU A 77 4.52 -6.94 0.46
C LEU A 77 3.28 -6.36 1.16
N PHE A 78 2.33 -5.84 0.40
CA PHE A 78 1.06 -5.36 0.94
C PHE A 78 0.25 -6.49 1.57
N ALA A 79 0.16 -7.66 0.92
CA ALA A 79 -0.53 -8.82 1.47
C ALA A 79 0.12 -9.28 2.79
N VAL A 80 1.46 -9.34 2.84
CA VAL A 80 2.19 -9.67 4.07
C VAL A 80 1.91 -8.63 5.16
N ALA A 81 1.96 -7.35 4.83
CA ALA A 81 1.64 -6.28 5.78
C ALA A 81 0.19 -6.37 6.28
N ALA A 82 -0.77 -6.65 5.40
CA ALA A 82 -2.18 -6.82 5.77
C ALA A 82 -2.42 -8.02 6.69
N LEU A 83 -1.60 -9.08 6.59
CA LEU A 83 -1.65 -10.22 7.52
C LEU A 83 -1.05 -9.87 8.89
N CYS A 84 -0.05 -9.00 8.94
CA CYS A 84 0.58 -8.56 10.18
C CYS A 84 -0.22 -7.50 10.95
N VAL A 85 -1.10 -6.74 10.29
CA VAL A 85 -1.94 -5.73 10.96
C VAL A 85 -3.06 -6.41 11.73
N PRO A 86 -3.15 -6.25 13.06
CA PRO A 86 -4.28 -6.75 13.83
C PRO A 86 -5.58 -6.14 13.29
N ARG A 87 -6.58 -6.99 13.02
CA ARG A 87 -7.89 -6.52 12.59
C ARG A 87 -8.42 -5.56 13.66
N ARG A 88 -8.63 -4.29 13.30
CA ARG A 88 -9.35 -3.37 14.20
C ARG A 88 -10.75 -3.94 14.43
N PRO A 89 -11.26 -3.92 15.67
CA PRO A 89 -12.66 -4.23 15.91
C PRO A 89 -13.52 -3.27 15.07
N PRO A 90 -14.67 -3.72 14.56
CA PRO A 90 -15.54 -2.88 13.76
C PRO A 90 -15.81 -1.59 14.51
N THR A 91 -15.59 -0.45 13.85
CA THR A 91 -15.96 0.85 14.40
C THR A 91 -17.47 0.83 14.62
N VAL A 92 -17.89 0.75 15.88
CA VAL A 92 -19.30 0.83 16.24
C VAL A 92 -19.78 2.21 15.78
N THR A 93 -20.71 2.23 14.82
CA THR A 93 -21.24 3.50 14.36
C THR A 93 -22.04 4.15 15.50
N PRO A 94 -22.15 5.48 15.57
CA PRO A 94 -22.95 6.13 16.61
C PRO A 94 -24.40 5.64 16.66
N ARG A 95 -24.95 5.21 15.52
CA ARG A 95 -26.30 4.63 15.44
C ARG A 95 -26.39 3.24 16.10
N ASP A 96 -25.36 2.42 15.95
CA ASP A 96 -25.32 1.08 16.55
C ASP A 96 -25.10 1.17 18.07
N ALA A 97 -24.30 2.15 18.51
CA ALA A 97 -24.10 2.45 19.93
C ALA A 97 -25.40 2.92 20.60
N LEU A 98 -26.17 3.80 19.96
CA LEU A 98 -27.48 4.24 20.47
C LEU A 98 -28.51 3.11 20.51
N ARG A 99 -28.52 2.23 19.50
CA ARG A 99 -29.39 1.04 19.50
C ARG A 99 -29.05 0.09 20.65
N GLN A 100 -27.77 -0.11 20.93
CA GLN A 100 -27.33 -0.92 22.08
C GLN A 100 -27.73 -0.27 23.40
N TYR A 101 -27.57 1.05 23.53
CA TYR A 101 -28.00 1.79 24.73
C TYR A 101 -29.52 1.70 24.95
N GLN A 102 -30.32 1.90 23.90
CA GLN A 102 -31.78 1.80 23.96
C GLN A 102 -32.23 0.39 24.33
N LYS A 103 -31.58 -0.65 23.77
CA LYS A 103 -31.85 -2.05 24.12
C LYS A 103 -31.56 -2.31 25.61
N ASN A 104 -30.39 -1.90 26.09
CA ASN A 104 -30.00 -2.06 27.49
C ASN A 104 -30.89 -1.26 28.48
N SER A 105 -31.41 -0.09 28.08
CA SER A 105 -32.42 0.68 28.85
C SER A 105 -33.79 0.01 28.89
N THR A 106 -34.13 -0.78 27.87
CA THR A 106 -35.41 -1.50 27.83
C THR A 106 -35.35 -2.74 28.73
N ASP A 107 -34.21 -3.41 28.78
CA ASP A 107 -33.99 -4.60 29.62
C ASP A 107 -33.90 -4.24 31.12
N THR A 108 -33.35 -3.07 31.48
CA THR A 108 -33.32 -2.57 32.87
C THR A 108 -34.68 -2.23 33.44
N LEU A 109 -35.68 -1.95 32.59
CA LEU A 109 -37.06 -1.71 33.00
C LEU A 109 -37.78 -3.01 33.44
N TYR A 110 -37.18 -4.19 33.16
CA TYR A 110 -37.70 -5.51 33.51
C TYR A 110 -36.93 -6.23 34.64
N GLY A 111 -36.01 -5.56 35.34
CA GLY A 111 -35.55 -5.99 36.67
C GLY A 111 -34.23 -6.76 36.78
N GLU A 112 -33.28 -6.60 35.86
CA GLU A 112 -31.87 -6.97 36.12
C GLU A 112 -30.94 -5.76 36.02
N GLU A 113 -30.10 -5.54 37.03
CA GLU A 113 -29.05 -4.50 37.00
C GLU A 113 -27.96 -4.87 35.98
N PRO A 114 -27.49 -3.91 35.15
CA PRO A 114 -26.54 -4.21 34.08
C PRO A 114 -25.08 -4.25 34.61
N PRO A 115 -24.18 -5.05 34.02
CA PRO A 115 -22.76 -4.84 34.18
C PRO A 115 -22.38 -3.50 33.55
N VAL A 116 -21.74 -2.63 34.33
CA VAL A 116 -21.33 -1.29 33.91
C VAL A 116 -20.28 -1.39 32.80
N VAL A 117 -20.72 -1.33 31.54
CA VAL A 117 -19.86 -1.13 30.38
C VAL A 117 -19.96 0.34 30.01
N VAL A 118 -19.07 1.16 30.57
CA VAL A 118 -18.88 2.54 30.13
C VAL A 118 -18.37 2.49 28.69
N PRO A 119 -19.05 3.09 27.70
CA PRO A 119 -18.53 3.14 26.36
C PRO A 119 -17.28 4.01 26.38
N SER A 120 -16.10 3.42 26.20
CA SER A 120 -14.90 4.16 25.82
C SER A 120 -15.08 4.62 24.37
N VAL A 121 -15.91 5.64 24.20
CA VAL A 121 -15.92 6.44 22.99
C VAL A 121 -14.54 7.07 22.95
N ALA A 122 -13.64 6.49 22.17
CA ALA A 122 -12.38 7.12 21.79
C ALA A 122 -12.75 8.36 20.97
N TYR A 123 -13.05 9.46 21.68
CA TYR A 123 -13.23 10.78 21.11
C TYR A 123 -11.85 11.21 20.63
N GLY A 124 -11.55 10.87 19.39
CA GLY A 124 -10.29 11.23 18.76
C GLY A 124 -10.08 12.73 18.88
N ASP A 125 -8.92 13.08 19.43
CA ASP A 125 -8.15 14.30 19.19
C ASP A 125 -8.86 15.36 18.33
N ARG A 126 -9.69 16.18 18.97
CA ARG A 126 -9.99 17.52 18.46
C ARG A 126 -9.52 18.52 19.50
N PRO A 127 -8.62 19.46 19.15
CA PRO A 127 -8.23 20.51 20.06
C PRO A 127 -9.48 21.33 20.38
N VAL A 128 -9.73 21.55 21.67
CA VAL A 128 -10.80 22.41 22.16
C VAL A 128 -10.44 23.84 21.76
N ALA A 129 -10.85 24.23 20.55
CA ALA A 129 -10.76 25.61 20.09
C ALA A 129 -11.72 26.45 20.93
N GLY A 130 -11.16 27.51 21.53
CA GLY A 130 -11.81 28.35 22.52
C GLY A 130 -13.15 28.91 22.06
N LEU A 131 -14.07 29.00 23.02
CA LEU A 131 -15.24 29.86 22.96
C LEU A 131 -15.11 30.85 24.11
N HIS A 132 -14.55 32.02 23.78
CA HIS A 132 -14.90 33.28 24.43
C HIS A 132 -16.39 33.53 24.24
N SER A 133 -17.10 33.87 25.31
CA SER A 133 -18.33 34.69 25.33
C SER A 133 -18.61 34.99 26.80
N GLU A 134 -18.25 36.18 27.30
CA GLU A 134 -19.20 37.30 27.45
C GLU A 134 -20.47 36.91 28.21
N ALA A 135 -20.46 37.20 29.52
CA ALA A 135 -21.53 37.83 30.29
C ALA A 135 -20.94 38.47 31.54
#